data_AF-D5ADT4-F1
#
_entry.id   AF-D5ADT4-F1
#
_cell.length_a   1.000
_cell.length_b   1.000
_cell.length_c   1.000
_cell.angle_alpha   90.00
_cell.angle_beta   90.00
_cell.angle_gamma   90.00
#
_symmetry.space_group_name_H-M   'P 1'
#
loop_
_entity.id
_entity.type
_entity.pdbx_description
1 polymer ?
#
loop_
_entity_poly.entity_id
_entity_poly.type
_entity_poly.pdbx_seq_one_letter_code
_entity_poly.pdbx_strand_id
1 'polypeptide(L)' 'MQQTWGANWSLNSDPLQAPFSIRLKCLSTGRTLTANNVIPQNWQSTMNNKLILCSL' A
#
# COMPACT_ATOMS: atom_id res chain seq x y z
N MET A 1 8.75 0.70 -1.81
CA MET A 1 7.60 0.09 -2.52
C MET A 1 8.14 -0.62 -3.75
N GLN A 2 8.01 -1.95 -3.78
CA GLN A 2 8.42 -2.79 -4.90
C GLN A 2 7.20 -3.57 -5.39
N GLN A 3 6.96 -3.59 -6.70
CA GLN A 3 5.89 -4.41 -7.27
C GLN A 3 6.35 -5.87 -7.31
N THR A 4 5.50 -6.78 -6.84
CA THR A 4 5.81 -8.22 -6.84
C THR A 4 5.14 -8.92 -8.02
N TRP A 5 3.82 -8.91 -8.08
CA TRP A 5 3.02 -9.51 -9.16
C TRP A 5 1.68 -8.81 -9.31
N GLY A 6 1.31 -8.49 -10.55
CA GLY A 6 0.04 -7.80 -10.86
C GLY A 6 -0.09 -6.51 -10.06
N ALA A 7 -1.22 -6.32 -9.38
CA ALA A 7 -1.48 -5.21 -8.47
C ALA A 7 -1.04 -5.50 -7.01
N ASN A 8 0.09 -6.18 -6.80
CA ASN A 8 0.66 -6.37 -5.47
C ASN A 8 1.97 -5.61 -5.31
N TRP A 9 2.08 -4.91 -4.18
CA TRP A 9 3.25 -4.13 -3.81
C TRP A 9 3.69 -4.47 -2.38
N SER A 10 5.00 -4.57 -2.18
CA SER A 10 5.63 -4.76 -0.87
C SER A 10 6.45 -3.54 -0.47
N LEU A 11 6.48 -3.27 0.83
CA LEU A 11 7.34 -2.26 1.44
C LEU A 11 8.17 -2.93 2.52
N ASN A 12 9.42 -3.23 2.18
CA ASN A 12 10.41 -3.78 3.10
C ASN A 12 11.27 -2.62 3.60
N SER A 13 10.85 -2.00 4.70
CA SER A 13 11.63 -0.96 5.38
C SER A 13 11.37 -1.11 6.87
N ASP A 14 12.43 -1.06 7.69
CA ASP A 14 12.32 -1.19 9.13
C ASP A 14 12.98 0.01 9.82
N PRO A 15 12.40 0.55 10.91
CA PRO A 15 11.05 0.29 11.43
C PRO A 15 9.98 1.19 10.77
N LEU A 16 8.85 0.59 10.37
CA LEU A 16 7.70 1.32 9.83
C LEU A 16 6.74 1.75 10.95
N GLN A 17 6.40 3.05 10.99
CA GLN A 17 5.46 3.62 11.96
C GLN A 17 4.11 3.92 11.31
N ALA A 18 3.06 3.29 11.85
CA ALA A 18 1.67 3.55 11.49
C ALA A 18 1.18 4.89 12.11
N PRO A 19 0.09 5.49 11.61
CA PRO A 19 -0.77 5.04 10.50
C PRO A 19 -0.16 5.29 9.12
N PHE A 20 -0.46 4.42 8.15
CA PHE A 20 0.02 4.60 6.78
C PHE A 20 -1.05 5.16 5.85
N SER A 21 -0.60 6.07 4.99
CA SER A 21 -1.35 6.62 3.85
C SER A 21 -0.76 6.06 2.55
N ILE A 22 -1.61 5.77 1.57
CA ILE A 22 -1.20 5.23 0.27
C ILE A 22 -1.52 6.25 -0.81
N ARG A 23 -0.54 6.49 -1.69
CA ARG A 23 -0.72 7.32 -2.88
C ARG A 23 -0.44 6.49 -4.13
N LEU A 24 -1.44 6.36 -4.98
CA LEU A 24 -1.37 5.71 -6.28
C LEU A 24 -1.27 6.75 -7.37
N LYS A 25 -0.30 6.60 -8.28
CA LYS A 25 -0.18 7.41 -9.49
C LYS A 25 -0.36 6.51 -10.69
N CYS A 26 -1.40 6.76 -11.48
CA CYS A 26 -1.62 6.11 -12.75
C CYS A 26 -0.62 6.70 -13.77
N LEU A 27 0.30 5.88 -14.27
CA LEU A 27 1.33 6.33 -15.19
C LEU A 27 0.78 6.65 -16.59
N SER A 28 -0.28 5.96 -17.03
CA SER A 28 -0.89 6.16 -18.35
C SER A 28 -1.72 7.43 -18.45
N THR A 29 -2.41 7.83 -17.37
CA THR A 29 -3.28 9.02 -17.35
C THR A 29 -2.70 10.18 -16.54
N GLY A 30 -1.62 9.96 -15.79
CA GLY A 30 -1.05 10.94 -14.87
C GLY A 30 -1.87 11.19 -13.60
N ARG A 31 -3.06 10.58 -13.47
CA ARG A 31 -3.97 10.78 -12.33
C ARG A 31 -3.38 10.22 -11.05
N THR A 32 -3.66 10.87 -9.94
CA THR A 32 -3.21 10.47 -8.62
C THR A 32 -4.40 10.30 -7.67
N LEU A 33 -4.42 9.20 -6.94
CA LEU A 33 -5.38 8.90 -5.88
C LEU A 33 -4.62 8.78 -4.55
N THR A 34 -5.05 9.52 -3.54
CA THR A 34 -4.47 9.47 -2.20
C THR A 34 -5.51 8.97 -1.21
N ALA A 35 -5.17 7.93 -0.46
CA ALA A 35 -5.99 7.40 0.61
C ALA A 35 -5.24 7.56 1.94
N ASN A 36 -5.77 8.39 2.83
CA ASN A 36 -5.09 8.76 4.07
C ASN A 36 -5.47 7.79 5.20
N ASN A 37 -4.47 7.41 6.01
CA ASN A 37 -4.64 6.63 7.24
C ASN A 37 -5.41 5.31 7.03
N VAL A 38 -5.30 4.71 5.85
CA VAL A 38 -6.01 3.47 5.49
C VAL A 38 -5.47 2.23 6.20
N ILE A 39 -4.25 2.31 6.73
CA ILE A 39 -3.68 1.26 7.57
C ILE A 39 -3.49 1.84 8.98
N PRO A 40 -4.35 1.47 9.94
CA PRO A 40 -4.26 1.94 11.31
C PRO A 40 -3.16 1.21 12.10
N GLN A 41 -2.77 1.77 13.25
CA GLN A 41 -1.70 1.24 14.11
C GLN A 41 -2.00 -0.13 14.71
N ASN A 42 -3.27 -0.46 14.92
CA ASN A 42 -3.73 -1.74 15.47
C ASN A 42 -4.14 -2.76 14.38
N TRP A 43 -3.73 -2.55 13.14
CA TRP A 43 -4.04 -3.49 12.06
C TRP A 43 -3.33 -4.83 12.26
N GLN A 44 -4.11 -5.91 12.41
CA GLN A 44 -3.58 -7.27 12.49
C GLN A 44 -3.36 -7.81 11.08
N SER A 45 -2.11 -7.80 10.62
CA SER A 45 -1.69 -8.54 9.44
C SER A 45 -1.74 -10.03 9.77
N THR A 46 -2.79 -10.73 9.35
CA THR A 46 -2.88 -12.19 9.44
C THR A 46 -1.83 -12.80 8.52
N MET A 47 -0.61 -12.99 9.06
CA MET A 47 0.53 -13.72 8.49
C MET A 47 0.49 -13.89 6.97
N ASN A 48 0.63 -12.78 6.25
CA ASN A 48 1.08 -12.66 4.88
C ASN A 48 1.10 -11.16 4.61
N ASN A 49 2.30 -10.56 4.53
CA ASN A 49 2.52 -9.13 4.31
C ASN A 49 2.07 -8.70 2.89
N LYS A 50 0.77 -8.82 2.59
CA LYS A 50 0.18 -8.57 1.29
C LYS A 50 -0.81 -7.42 1.43
N LEU A 51 -0.33 -6.22 1.11
CA LEU A 51 -1.20 -5.10 0.79
C LEU A 51 -1.88 -5.40 -0.55
N ILE A 52 -3.02 -6.08 -0.51
CA ILE A 52 -3.91 -6.19 -1.66
C ILE A 52 -4.58 -4.83 -1.80
N LEU A 53 -4.01 -3.99 -2.65
CA LEU A 53 -4.73 -2.82 -3.16
C LEU A 53 -5.77 -3.35 -4.14
N CYS A 54 -7.04 -3.24 -3.79
CA CYS A 54 -8.15 -3.55 -4.68
C CYS A 54 -7.91 -2.87 -6.03
N SER A 55 -7.94 -3.67 -7.10
CA SER A 55 -7.89 -3.22 -8.48
C SER A 55 -9.01 -2.20 -8.73
N LEU A 56 -8.63 -0.99 -9.13
CA LEU A 56 -9.50 -0.10 -9.89
C LEU A 56 -9.46 -0.50 -11.37
#